data_AF-A0A968NR49-F1
#
_entry.id   AF-A0A968NR49-F1
#
_cell.length_a   1.000
_cell.length_b   1.000
_cell.length_c   1.000
_cell.angle_alpha   90.00
_cell.angle_beta   90.00
_cell.angle_gamma   90.00
#
_symmetry.space_group_name_H-M   'P 1'
#
loop_
_entity.id
_entity.type
_entity.pdbx_description
1 polymer ?
#
loop_
_entity_poly.entity_id
_entity_poly.type
_entity_poly.pdbx_seq_one_letter_code
_entity_poly.pdbx_strand_id
1 'polypeptide(L)'
;MIIRWLATILLLCITSWLCITSWSLPALADWTMPMSFSNAELKGHDFSGQELQGSEFSNANLEGSNFRDADVRGAVFSASVLTLADLHGADFTNALADQAKFDGSDLGNANFTEAILLRSTFVDTNITGADFTDAILDGSQIKELCARADGINAKTQVNTRESLGCR
;
A
#
# COMPACT_ATOMS: atom_id res chain seq x y z
N MET A 1 -43.50 -23.47 -46.37
CA MET A 1 -43.19 -22.10 -45.90
C MET A 1 -42.73 -22.05 -44.44
N ILE A 2 -43.28 -22.86 -43.52
CA ILE A 2 -42.98 -22.82 -42.06
C ILE A 2 -41.53 -23.18 -41.68
N ILE A 3 -40.90 -24.16 -42.36
CA ILE A 3 -39.54 -24.64 -42.02
C ILE A 3 -38.46 -23.56 -42.25
N ARG A 4 -38.62 -22.72 -43.29
CA ARG A 4 -37.70 -21.61 -43.56
C ARG A 4 -37.76 -20.54 -42.47
N TRP A 5 -38.94 -20.29 -41.92
CA TRP A 5 -39.15 -19.34 -40.81
C TRP A 5 -38.51 -19.83 -39.51
N LEU A 6 -38.66 -21.12 -39.19
CA LEU A 6 -38.03 -21.73 -38.01
C LEU A 6 -36.49 -21.69 -38.09
N ALA A 7 -35.92 -21.98 -39.28
CA ALA A 7 -34.48 -21.92 -39.49
C ALA A 7 -33.92 -20.49 -39.36
N THR A 8 -34.63 -19.47 -39.86
CA THR A 8 -34.23 -18.07 -39.71
C THR A 8 -34.29 -17.58 -38.27
N ILE A 9 -35.28 -18.02 -37.49
CA ILE A 9 -35.40 -17.65 -36.07
C ILE A 9 -34.25 -18.29 -35.28
N LEU A 10 -33.96 -19.57 -35.53
CA LEU A 10 -32.86 -20.27 -34.86
C LEU A 10 -31.50 -19.62 -35.17
N LEU A 11 -31.27 -19.24 -36.43
CA LEU A 11 -30.04 -18.57 -36.84
C LEU A 11 -29.89 -17.20 -36.15
N LEU A 12 -30.98 -16.42 -36.07
CA LEU A 12 -31.01 -15.14 -35.37
C LEU A 12 -30.70 -15.31 -33.88
N CYS A 13 -31.28 -16.32 -33.23
CA CYS A 13 -30.99 -16.63 -31.82
C CYS A 13 -29.55 -17.05 -31.58
N ILE A 14 -28.95 -17.82 -32.48
CA ILE A 14 -27.55 -18.24 -32.36
C ILE A 14 -26.62 -17.04 -32.55
N THR A 15 -26.90 -16.17 -33.53
CA THR A 15 -26.10 -14.96 -33.75
C THR A 15 -26.23 -13.96 -32.61
N SER A 16 -27.42 -13.82 -31.99
CA SER A 16 -27.58 -12.96 -30.83
C SER A 16 -26.84 -13.52 -29.61
N TRP A 17 -26.90 -14.83 -29.39
CA TRP A 17 -26.20 -15.48 -28.28
C TRP A 17 -24.67 -15.44 -28.43
N LEU A 18 -24.15 -15.58 -29.65
CA LEU A 18 -22.73 -15.40 -29.97
C LEU A 18 -22.27 -13.96 -29.79
N CYS A 19 -23.09 -12.96 -30.16
CA CYS A 19 -22.78 -11.55 -29.90
C CYS A 19 -22.72 -11.23 -28.39
N ILE A 20 -23.63 -11.80 -27.59
CA ILE A 20 -23.66 -11.55 -26.13
C ILE A 20 -22.42 -12.14 -25.43
N THR A 21 -21.92 -13.29 -25.90
CA THR A 21 -20.77 -13.97 -25.30
C THR A 21 -19.41 -13.48 -25.81
N SER A 22 -19.38 -12.81 -26.96
CA SER A 22 -18.16 -12.18 -27.54
C SER A 22 -17.96 -10.73 -27.10
N TRP A 23 -18.95 -10.13 -26.43
CA TRP A 23 -18.75 -8.88 -25.71
C TRP A 23 -18.03 -9.17 -24.40
N SER A 24 -16.71 -9.29 -24.47
CA SER A 24 -15.89 -9.08 -23.27
C SER A 24 -16.20 -7.68 -22.76
N LEU A 25 -16.89 -7.57 -21.62
CA LEU A 25 -16.99 -6.31 -20.91
C LEU A 25 -15.55 -5.83 -20.70
N PRO A 26 -15.16 -4.63 -21.15
CA PRO A 26 -13.88 -4.09 -20.74
C PRO A 26 -13.86 -4.15 -19.22
N ALA A 27 -12.76 -4.64 -18.63
CA ALA A 27 -12.56 -4.52 -17.20
C ALA A 27 -12.76 -3.04 -16.86
N LEU A 28 -13.87 -2.73 -16.18
CA LEU A 28 -14.09 -1.39 -15.69
C LEU A 28 -12.89 -1.13 -14.80
N ALA A 29 -12.06 -0.14 -15.14
CA ALA A 29 -11.09 0.37 -14.20
C ALA A 29 -11.86 0.62 -12.91
N ASP A 30 -11.45 -0.05 -11.83
CA ASP A 30 -12.13 0.08 -10.56
C ASP A 30 -11.92 1.52 -10.09
N TRP A 31 -12.95 2.36 -10.28
CA TRP A 31 -12.99 3.72 -9.77
C TRP A 31 -13.40 3.65 -8.30
N THR A 32 -12.69 2.85 -7.50
CA THR A 32 -12.77 2.95 -6.05
C THR A 32 -12.13 4.27 -5.68
N MET A 33 -12.98 5.21 -5.27
CA MET A 33 -12.51 6.45 -4.66
C MET A 33 -11.61 6.06 -3.49
N PRO A 34 -10.40 6.64 -3.37
CA PRO A 34 -9.52 6.32 -2.27
C PRO A 34 -10.27 6.55 -0.94
N MET A 35 -10.23 5.54 -0.07
CA MET A 35 -10.86 5.65 1.24
C MET A 35 -10.18 6.74 2.06
N SER A 36 -10.96 7.56 2.75
CA SER A 36 -10.44 8.60 3.63
C SER A 36 -10.79 8.31 5.08
N PHE A 37 -9.74 8.29 5.89
CA PHE A 37 -9.70 8.14 7.33
C PHE A 37 -9.07 9.37 7.99
N SER A 38 -9.06 10.53 7.32
CA SER A 38 -8.45 11.74 7.87
C SER A 38 -9.07 12.11 9.22
N ASN A 39 -8.24 12.42 10.21
CA ASN A 39 -8.65 12.75 11.58
C ASN A 39 -9.40 11.61 12.32
N ALA A 40 -9.33 10.37 11.83
CA ALA A 40 -10.01 9.25 12.48
C ALA A 40 -9.26 8.78 13.74
N GLU A 41 -10.02 8.29 14.72
CA GLU A 41 -9.50 7.60 15.90
C GLU A 41 -9.54 6.09 15.64
N LEU A 42 -8.40 5.53 15.24
CA LEU A 42 -8.23 4.15 14.75
C LEU A 42 -7.19 3.38 15.58
N LYS A 43 -7.02 3.77 16.85
CA LYS A 43 -6.13 3.10 17.80
C LYS A 43 -6.43 1.59 17.87
N GLY A 44 -5.41 0.77 17.63
CA GLY A 44 -5.53 -0.69 17.66
C GLY A 44 -6.40 -1.31 16.56
N HIS A 45 -6.77 -0.56 15.53
CA HIS A 45 -7.58 -1.09 14.43
C HIS A 45 -6.79 -2.09 13.59
N ASP A 46 -7.48 -3.08 13.01
CA ASP A 46 -6.87 -4.11 12.18
C ASP A 46 -7.11 -3.85 10.69
N PHE A 47 -6.03 -3.47 10.01
CA PHE A 47 -5.89 -3.25 8.58
C PHE A 47 -5.06 -4.34 7.89
N SER A 48 -4.72 -5.44 8.58
CA SER A 48 -3.81 -6.44 8.04
C SER A 48 -4.30 -7.05 6.72
N GLY A 49 -3.39 -7.11 5.75
CA GLY A 49 -3.65 -7.64 4.40
C GLY A 49 -4.66 -6.88 3.55
N GLN A 50 -5.13 -5.69 3.99
CA GLN A 50 -6.12 -4.93 3.23
C GLN A 50 -5.51 -4.20 2.03
N GLU A 51 -6.33 -4.03 0.99
CA GLU A 51 -6.04 -3.20 -0.19
C GLU A 51 -6.51 -1.76 0.07
N LEU A 52 -5.55 -0.88 0.34
CA LEU A 52 -5.74 0.50 0.82
C LEU A 52 -4.98 1.49 -0.07
N GLN A 53 -4.82 1.19 -1.36
CA GLN A 53 -4.02 1.98 -2.28
C GLN A 53 -4.60 3.39 -2.42
N GLY A 54 -3.73 4.40 -2.34
CA GLY A 54 -4.11 5.81 -2.42
C GLY A 54 -4.98 6.33 -1.27
N SER A 55 -5.27 5.53 -0.25
CA SER A 55 -6.10 5.95 0.88
C SER A 55 -5.45 7.08 1.69
N GLU A 56 -6.28 7.82 2.41
CA GLU A 56 -5.89 9.04 3.13
C GLU A 56 -6.05 8.84 4.64
N PHE A 57 -4.97 8.94 5.40
CA PHE A 57 -4.89 8.82 6.85
C PHE A 57 -4.37 10.10 7.53
N SER A 58 -4.36 11.24 6.84
CA SER A 58 -3.84 12.49 7.40
C SER A 58 -4.46 12.85 8.75
N ASN A 59 -3.62 13.17 9.74
CA ASN A 59 -4.00 13.46 11.13
C ASN A 59 -4.74 12.33 11.86
N ALA A 60 -4.74 11.10 11.34
CA ALA A 60 -5.35 9.96 12.02
C ALA A 60 -4.51 9.49 13.22
N ASN A 61 -5.19 9.03 14.26
CA ASN A 61 -4.57 8.30 15.36
C ASN A 61 -4.62 6.79 15.07
N LEU A 62 -3.49 6.24 14.67
CA LEU A 62 -3.28 4.84 14.30
C LEU A 62 -2.40 4.10 15.34
N GLU A 63 -2.31 4.62 16.57
CA GLU A 63 -1.47 4.04 17.61
C GLU A 63 -1.80 2.55 17.82
N GLY A 64 -0.79 1.68 17.75
CA GLY A 64 -0.95 0.24 17.95
C GLY A 64 -1.82 -0.48 16.91
N SER A 65 -2.18 0.17 15.80
CA SER A 65 -2.92 -0.47 14.71
C SER A 65 -2.10 -1.53 13.99
N ASN A 66 -2.77 -2.46 13.33
CA ASN A 66 -2.15 -3.55 12.59
C ASN A 66 -2.31 -3.34 11.08
N PHE A 67 -1.23 -3.00 10.39
CA PHE A 67 -1.11 -2.88 8.94
C PHE A 67 -0.26 -4.00 8.34
N ARG A 68 -0.05 -5.09 9.07
CA ARG A 68 0.77 -6.22 8.61
C ARG A 68 0.34 -6.68 7.22
N ASP A 69 1.30 -6.75 6.31
CA ASP A 69 1.11 -7.15 4.91
C ASP A 69 0.04 -6.34 4.14
N ALA A 70 -0.38 -5.18 4.63
CA ALA A 70 -1.33 -4.30 3.95
C ALA A 70 -0.70 -3.64 2.71
N ASP A 71 -1.52 -3.40 1.69
CA ASP A 71 -1.14 -2.65 0.50
C ASP A 71 -1.61 -1.19 0.63
N VAL A 72 -0.68 -0.31 1.02
CA VAL A 72 -0.93 1.12 1.21
C VAL A 72 -0.13 1.94 0.18
N ARG A 73 0.08 1.37 -1.01
CA ARG A 73 0.80 2.06 -2.09
C ARG A 73 0.13 3.38 -2.45
N GLY A 74 0.93 4.44 -2.52
CA GLY A 74 0.44 5.80 -2.80
C GLY A 74 -0.45 6.41 -1.71
N ALA A 75 -0.62 5.76 -0.55
CA ALA A 75 -1.43 6.30 0.54
C ALA A 75 -0.75 7.50 1.21
N VAL A 76 -1.56 8.32 1.88
CA VAL A 76 -1.11 9.53 2.56
C VAL A 76 -1.28 9.38 4.07
N PHE A 77 -0.22 9.59 4.83
CA PHE A 77 -0.16 9.45 6.30
C PHE A 77 0.29 10.76 6.97
N SER A 78 0.07 11.91 6.32
CA SER A 78 0.62 13.18 6.79
C SER A 78 0.15 13.54 8.20
N ALA A 79 1.07 13.87 9.10
CA ALA A 79 0.81 14.17 10.51
C ALA A 79 0.03 13.09 11.29
N SER A 80 0.06 11.83 10.84
CA SER A 80 -0.58 10.71 11.53
C SER A 80 0.30 10.13 12.65
N VAL A 81 -0.35 9.44 13.60
CA VAL A 81 0.33 8.77 14.72
C VAL A 81 0.29 7.26 14.50
N LEU A 82 1.39 6.65 14.08
CA LEU A 82 1.55 5.19 13.93
C LEU A 82 2.43 4.59 15.04
N THR A 83 2.50 5.26 16.19
CA THR A 83 3.27 4.80 17.34
C THR A 83 2.85 3.39 17.73
N LEU A 84 3.81 2.47 17.91
CA LEU A 84 3.58 1.05 18.25
C LEU A 84 2.76 0.24 17.23
N ALA A 85 2.54 0.74 16.00
CA ALA A 85 1.82 -0.02 14.98
C ALA A 85 2.63 -1.23 14.46
N ASP A 86 1.94 -2.32 14.08
CA ASP A 86 2.54 -3.43 13.33
C ASP A 86 2.38 -3.12 11.84
N LEU A 87 3.47 -2.82 11.15
CA LEU A 87 3.51 -2.48 9.72
C LEU A 87 4.38 -3.50 8.96
N HIS A 88 4.62 -4.67 9.56
CA HIS A 88 5.53 -5.64 9.01
C HIS A 88 5.07 -6.11 7.63
N GLY A 89 5.94 -6.04 6.63
CA GLY A 89 5.67 -6.49 5.28
C GLY A 89 4.70 -5.61 4.48
N ALA A 90 4.22 -4.50 5.05
CA ALA A 90 3.34 -3.55 4.39
C ALA A 90 4.03 -2.88 3.19
N ASP A 91 3.25 -2.56 2.16
CA ASP A 91 3.74 -1.90 0.95
C ASP A 91 3.37 -0.42 0.95
N PHE A 92 4.35 0.43 1.25
CA PHE A 92 4.32 1.89 1.24
C PHE A 92 4.92 2.47 -0.04
N THR A 93 5.05 1.70 -1.12
CA THR A 93 5.63 2.21 -2.37
C THR A 93 4.88 3.47 -2.82
N ASN A 94 5.61 4.55 -3.13
CA ASN A 94 5.06 5.86 -3.49
C ASN A 94 4.18 6.55 -2.42
N ALA A 95 4.18 6.10 -1.16
CA ALA A 95 3.39 6.72 -0.09
C ALA A 95 3.96 8.09 0.35
N LEU A 96 3.10 8.97 0.85
CA LEU A 96 3.47 10.23 1.48
C LEU A 96 3.19 10.17 2.99
N ALA A 97 4.23 10.03 3.80
CA ALA A 97 4.12 10.07 5.26
C ALA A 97 4.97 11.22 5.80
N ASP A 98 4.54 12.46 5.52
CA ASP A 98 5.17 13.66 6.06
C ASP A 98 4.77 13.90 7.52
N GLN A 99 5.73 14.19 8.42
CA GLN A 99 5.45 14.43 9.85
C GLN A 99 4.71 13.28 10.56
N ALA A 100 4.80 12.05 10.04
CA ALA A 100 4.20 10.87 10.64
C ALA A 100 5.07 10.35 11.80
N LYS A 101 4.44 9.76 12.82
CA LYS A 101 5.16 9.19 13.98
C LYS A 101 5.16 7.67 13.91
N PHE A 102 6.30 7.06 13.58
CA PHE A 102 6.50 5.61 13.55
C PHE A 102 7.16 5.07 14.82
N ASP A 103 7.24 5.87 15.88
CA ASP A 103 7.99 5.51 17.10
C ASP A 103 7.53 4.17 17.69
N GLY A 104 8.47 3.26 17.92
CA GLY A 104 8.22 1.92 18.48
C GLY A 104 7.44 0.97 17.57
N SER A 105 7.17 1.34 16.31
CA SER A 105 6.47 0.48 15.35
C SER A 105 7.37 -0.64 14.81
N ASP A 106 6.75 -1.66 14.20
CA ASP A 106 7.44 -2.71 13.47
C ASP A 106 7.33 -2.48 11.96
N LEU A 107 8.39 -1.99 11.33
CA LEU A 107 8.52 -1.84 9.87
C LEU A 107 9.27 -3.00 9.22
N GLY A 108 9.45 -4.14 9.91
CA GLY A 108 10.21 -5.27 9.39
C GLY A 108 9.69 -5.72 8.03
N ASN A 109 10.58 -5.89 7.04
CA ASN A 109 10.21 -6.22 5.66
C ASN A 109 9.25 -5.26 4.93
N ALA A 110 8.93 -4.08 5.49
CA ALA A 110 8.10 -3.10 4.82
C ALA A 110 8.82 -2.52 3.59
N ASN A 111 8.06 -2.13 2.58
CA ASN A 111 8.59 -1.55 1.34
C ASN A 111 8.26 -0.05 1.26
N PHE A 112 9.25 0.82 1.39
CA PHE A 112 9.14 2.27 1.28
C PHE A 112 9.75 2.80 -0.03
N THR A 113 9.83 1.97 -1.08
CA THR A 113 10.38 2.39 -2.36
C THR A 113 9.69 3.66 -2.87
N GLU A 114 10.45 4.69 -3.23
CA GLU A 114 9.95 5.99 -3.70
C GLU A 114 9.03 6.74 -2.69
N ALA A 115 8.99 6.34 -1.42
CA ALA A 115 8.16 6.99 -0.41
C ALA A 115 8.76 8.33 0.05
N ILE A 116 7.89 9.27 0.44
CA ILE A 116 8.29 10.56 1.02
C ILE A 116 8.03 10.51 2.53
N LEU A 117 9.11 10.53 3.32
CA LEU A 117 9.09 10.30 4.77
C LEU A 117 9.62 11.51 5.57
N LEU A 118 9.67 12.69 4.95
CA LEU A 118 10.21 13.91 5.54
C LEU A 118 9.56 14.24 6.90
N ARG A 119 10.35 14.78 7.83
CA ARG A 119 9.91 15.24 9.16
C ARG A 119 9.25 14.18 10.06
N SER A 120 9.24 12.92 9.65
CA SER A 120 8.73 11.79 10.43
C SER A 120 9.70 11.32 11.50
N THR A 121 9.20 10.61 12.51
CA THR A 121 10.04 10.06 13.60
C THR A 121 10.03 8.54 13.57
N PHE A 122 11.17 7.93 13.92
CA PHE A 122 11.40 6.50 13.87
C PHE A 122 12.09 5.99 15.16
N VAL A 123 11.82 6.64 16.29
CA VAL A 123 12.48 6.31 17.56
C VAL A 123 12.11 4.90 17.97
N ASP A 124 13.10 4.06 18.28
CA ASP A 124 12.91 2.65 18.67
C ASP A 124 12.09 1.81 17.66
N THR A 125 12.05 2.22 16.39
CA THR A 125 11.37 1.48 15.31
C THR A 125 12.23 0.33 14.81
N ASN A 126 11.61 -0.86 14.65
CA ASN A 126 12.24 -1.98 13.97
C ASN A 126 12.21 -1.76 12.45
N ILE A 127 13.35 -1.84 11.78
CA ILE A 127 13.48 -1.68 10.32
C ILE A 127 14.18 -2.86 9.65
N THR A 128 14.36 -3.99 10.33
CA THR A 128 15.09 -5.13 9.78
C THR A 128 14.43 -5.62 8.48
N GLY A 129 15.19 -5.60 7.38
CA GLY A 129 14.68 -5.98 6.06
C GLY A 129 13.74 -4.94 5.42
N ALA A 130 13.53 -3.76 6.00
CA ALA A 130 12.80 -2.71 5.31
C ALA A 130 13.57 -2.23 4.07
N ASP A 131 12.86 -1.86 3.01
CA ASP A 131 13.45 -1.31 1.78
C ASP A 131 13.14 0.17 1.67
N PHE A 132 14.19 1.01 1.59
CA PHE A 132 14.09 2.47 1.47
C PHE A 132 14.61 2.98 0.12
N THR A 133 14.63 2.13 -0.91
CA THR A 133 15.19 2.49 -2.22
C THR A 133 14.49 3.72 -2.78
N ASP A 134 15.27 4.75 -3.09
CA ASP A 134 14.77 6.05 -3.58
C ASP A 134 13.78 6.76 -2.65
N ALA A 135 13.67 6.35 -1.39
CA ALA A 135 12.86 7.04 -0.40
C ALA A 135 13.49 8.40 -0.01
N ILE A 136 12.65 9.40 0.19
CA ILE A 136 13.07 10.75 0.56
C ILE A 136 12.97 10.91 2.09
N LEU A 137 14.12 10.96 2.73
CA LEU A 137 14.31 11.12 4.18
C LEU A 137 15.19 12.35 4.48
N ASP A 138 14.99 12.97 5.63
CA ASP A 138 15.90 13.95 6.21
C ASP A 138 17.23 13.30 6.61
N GLY A 139 18.33 14.05 6.51
CA GLY A 139 19.66 13.54 6.86
C GLY A 139 19.79 13.05 8.31
N SER A 140 19.02 13.61 9.25
CA SER A 140 18.96 13.15 10.64
C SER A 140 18.27 11.78 10.76
N GLN A 141 17.20 11.55 9.99
CA GLN A 141 16.49 10.26 9.96
C GLN A 141 17.42 9.18 9.40
N ILE A 142 18.10 9.44 8.28
CA ILE A 142 19.06 8.49 7.68
C ILE A 142 20.13 8.11 8.70
N LYS A 143 20.74 9.11 9.37
CA LYS A 143 21.77 8.86 10.39
C LYS A 143 21.25 7.97 11.52
N GLU A 144 20.03 8.22 11.99
CA GLU A 144 19.40 7.46 13.06
C GLU A 144 19.12 6.01 12.64
N LEU A 145 18.49 5.82 11.47
CA LEU A 145 18.15 4.51 10.93
C LEU A 145 19.40 3.69 10.62
N CYS A 146 20.44 4.29 10.03
CA CYS A 146 21.70 3.63 9.72
C CYS A 146 22.44 3.07 10.95
N ALA A 147 22.16 3.58 12.15
CA ALA A 147 22.75 3.05 13.39
C ALA A 147 22.24 1.64 13.74
N ARG A 148 21.08 1.24 13.22
CA ARG A 148 20.43 -0.05 13.51
C ARG A 148 19.96 -0.82 12.26
N ALA A 149 20.10 -0.26 11.07
CA ALA A 149 19.70 -0.90 9.82
C ALA A 149 20.46 -2.21 9.60
N ASP A 150 19.70 -3.28 9.33
CA ASP A 150 20.17 -4.61 8.99
C ASP A 150 19.10 -5.39 8.19
N GLY A 151 19.46 -6.59 7.73
CA GLY A 151 18.55 -7.46 6.99
C GLY A 151 18.48 -7.19 5.49
N ILE A 152 17.71 -8.06 4.82
CA ILE A 152 17.40 -8.02 3.39
C ILE A 152 15.89 -8.14 3.28
N ASN A 153 15.27 -7.28 2.49
CA ASN A 153 13.84 -7.32 2.26
C ASN A 153 13.43 -8.63 1.59
N ALA A 154 12.49 -9.35 2.18
CA ALA A 154 12.05 -10.65 1.67
C ALA A 154 11.37 -10.58 0.29
N LYS A 155 10.79 -9.44 -0.10
CA LYS A 155 10.09 -9.25 -1.38
C LYS A 155 11.01 -8.66 -2.44
N THR A 156 11.68 -7.54 -2.13
CA THR A 156 12.52 -6.81 -3.11
C THR A 156 13.95 -7.35 -3.21
N GLN A 157 14.39 -8.15 -2.23
CA GLN A 157 15.76 -8.68 -2.10
C GLN A 157 16.84 -7.60 -1.95
N VAL A 158 16.45 -6.37 -1.58
CA VAL A 158 17.35 -5.25 -1.33
C VAL A 158 17.84 -5.27 0.12
N ASN A 159 19.12 -4.97 0.33
CA ASN A 159 19.68 -4.80 1.67
C ASN A 159 19.25 -3.45 2.28
N THR A 160 18.72 -3.47 3.51
CA THR A 160 18.21 -2.26 4.18
C THR A 160 19.25 -1.16 4.37
N ARG A 161 20.52 -1.51 4.66
CA ARG A 161 21.58 -0.51 4.83
C ARG A 161 21.96 0.13 3.50
N GLU A 162 21.96 -0.65 2.44
CA GLU A 162 22.26 -0.17 1.09
C GLU A 162 21.16 0.74 0.57
N SER A 163 19.89 0.37 0.74
CA SER A 163 18.74 1.20 0.33
C SER A 163 18.71 2.56 1.05
N LEU A 164 19.19 2.62 2.30
CA LEU A 164 19.33 3.86 3.07
C LEU A 164 20.56 4.70 2.68
N GLY A 165 21.47 4.16 1.86
CA GLY A 165 22.73 4.84 1.51
C GLY A 165 23.67 5.01 2.70
N CYS A 166 23.63 4.11 3.69
CA CYS A 166 24.51 4.15 4.84
C CYS A 166 25.99 4.06 4.41
N ARG A 167 26.85 4.93 4.95
CA ARG A 167 28.30 4.94 4.72
C ARG A 167 29.07 4.55 5.97
#